data_AF-A0ABD0VKP2-F1
#
_entry.id   AF-A0ABD0VKP2-F1
#
_cell.length_a   1.000
_cell.length_b   1.000
_cell.length_c   1.000
_cell.angle_alpha   90.00
_cell.angle_beta   90.00
_cell.angle_gamma   90.00
#
_symmetry.space_group_name_H-M   'P 1'
#
loop_
_entity.id
_entity.type
_entity.pdbx_description
1 polymer ?
#
loop_
_entity_poly.entity_id
_entity_poly.type
_entity_poly.pdbx_seq_one_letter_code
_entity_poly.pdbx_strand_id
1 'polypeptide(L)' 'MADPERDFGLVYDDQGVIQILKSPFFDVNPEVDHTINGYIDRILEIVVLAVEDQLGTVEWRLAADPK' A
#
# COMPACT_ATOMS: atom_id res chain seq x y z
N MET A 1 -2.06 -5.92 17.95
CA MET A 1 -1.03 -4.88 18.08
C MET A 1 -0.12 -5.04 16.88
N ALA A 2 -0.23 -4.14 15.90
CA ALA A 2 0.65 -4.10 14.73
C ALA A 2 2.04 -3.69 15.19
N ASP A 3 3.07 -4.40 14.74
CA ASP A 3 4.45 -4.17 15.15
C ASP A 3 5.08 -3.21 14.11
N PRO A 4 5.30 -1.93 14.46
CA PRO A 4 5.64 -0.90 13.48
C PRO A 4 6.96 -1.16 12.74
N GLU A 5 7.86 -1.96 13.31
CA GLU A 5 9.11 -2.37 12.66
C GLU A 5 8.91 -3.49 11.64
N ARG A 6 7.89 -4.35 11.81
CA ARG A 6 7.58 -5.44 10.89
C ARG A 6 6.60 -5.03 9.82
N ASP A 7 5.73 -4.05 10.07
CA ASP A 7 4.64 -3.67 9.17
C ASP A 7 5.01 -2.52 8.19
N PHE A 8 6.26 -2.06 8.12
CA PHE A 8 6.69 -0.93 7.26
C PHE A 8 5.83 0.34 7.46
N GLY A 9 5.22 0.50 8.64
CA GLY A 9 4.26 1.57 8.91
C GLY A 9 2.88 1.41 8.24
N LEU A 10 2.59 0.26 7.62
CA LEU A 10 1.28 -0.07 7.07
C LEU A 10 0.23 -0.02 8.18
N VAL A 11 -0.77 0.84 7.97
CA VAL A 11 -1.95 0.91 8.83
C VAL A 11 -3.01 -0.01 8.23
N TYR A 12 -3.45 -1.00 9.00
CA TYR A 12 -4.56 -1.88 8.62
C TYR A 12 -5.85 -1.43 9.30
N ASP A 13 -6.98 -1.64 8.63
CA ASP A 13 -8.30 -1.45 9.23
C ASP A 13 -8.75 -2.67 10.06
N ASP A 14 -9.94 -2.58 10.65
CA ASP A 14 -10.54 -3.66 11.45
C ASP A 14 -10.84 -4.94 10.63
N GLN A 15 -10.68 -4.90 9.30
CA GLN A 15 -10.82 -6.02 8.37
C GLN A 15 -9.46 -6.54 7.87
N GLY A 16 -8.34 -5.96 8.31
CA GLY A 16 -7.01 -6.31 7.84
C GLY A 16 -6.69 -5.77 6.45
N VAL A 17 -7.43 -4.76 5.97
CA VAL A 17 -7.17 -4.07 4.70
C VAL A 17 -6.23 -2.89 4.94
N ILE A 18 -5.24 -2.73 4.07
CA ILE A 18 -4.29 -1.63 4.14
C ILE A 18 -5.00 -0.29 3.90
N GLN A 19 -5.03 0.58 4.92
CA GLN A 19 -5.43 1.97 4.82
C GLN A 19 -4.27 2.82 4.27
N ILE A 20 -4.11 2.81 2.95
CA ILE A 20 -3.05 3.55 2.25
C ILE A 20 -2.99 5.01 2.69
N LEU A 21 -4.13 5.68 2.85
CA LEU A 21 -4.23 7.10 3.24
C LEU A 21 -3.63 7.44 4.62
N LYS A 22 -3.49 6.44 5.51
CA LYS A 22 -2.91 6.61 6.85
C LYS A 22 -1.52 5.99 6.97
N SER A 23 -1.06 5.37 5.89
CA SER A 23 0.24 4.74 5.79
C SER A 23 1.28 5.75 5.30
N PRO A 24 2.58 5.59 5.64
CA PRO A 24 3.66 6.37 5.08
C PRO A 24 3.76 6.29 3.55
N PHE A 25 3.10 5.31 2.90
CA PHE A 25 3.05 5.22 1.45
C PHE A 25 2.22 6.33 0.78
N PHE A 26 1.33 7.02 1.50
CA PHE A 26 0.57 8.14 0.95
C PHE A 26 1.49 9.36 0.72
N ASP A 27 2.19 9.35 -0.41
CA ASP A 27 3.17 10.35 -0.83
C ASP A 27 2.84 10.85 -2.25
N VAL A 28 1.91 11.81 -2.32
CA VAL A 28 1.53 12.45 -3.58
C VAL A 28 2.62 13.45 -3.97
N ASN A 29 3.32 13.17 -5.06
CA ASN A 29 4.34 14.04 -5.61
C ASN A 29 3.83 14.70 -6.91
N PRO A 30 3.40 15.96 -6.90
CA PRO A 30 2.85 16.63 -8.09
C PRO A 30 3.85 16.79 -9.24
N GLU A 31 5.15 16.64 -9.01
CA GLU A 31 6.19 16.69 -10.04
C GLU A 31 6.31 15.37 -10.82
N VAL A 32 5.86 14.26 -10.25
CA VAL A 32 5.96 12.90 -10.83
C VAL A 32 4.58 12.33 -11.14
N ASP A 33 3.64 12.56 -10.24
CA ASP A 33 2.27 12.06 -10.27
C ASP A 33 1.36 12.99 -11.08
N HIS A 34 1.62 13.06 -12.39
CA HIS A 34 0.87 13.92 -13.31
C HIS A 34 -0.61 13.53 -13.45
N THR A 35 -0.97 12.32 -13.06
CA THR A 35 -2.35 11.82 -13.06
C THR A 35 -2.62 10.94 -11.84
N ILE A 36 -3.89 10.82 -11.47
CA ILE A 36 -4.33 9.91 -10.39
C ILE A 36 -3.90 8.47 -10.70
N ASN A 37 -4.00 8.03 -11.96
CA ASN A 37 -3.54 6.69 -12.35
C ASN A 37 -2.02 6.54 -12.19
N GLY A 38 -1.23 7.54 -12.60
CA GLY A 38 0.23 7.50 -12.42
C GLY A 38 0.65 7.39 -10.96
N TYR A 39 -0.05 8.10 -10.07
CA TYR A 39 0.11 7.94 -8.63
C TYR A 39 -0.24 6.53 -8.16
N ILE A 40 -1.38 5.98 -8.61
CA ILE A 40 -1.83 4.63 -8.23
C ILE A 40 -0.85 3.57 -8.72
N ASP A 41 -0.34 3.65 -9.95
CA ASP A 41 0.65 2.71 -10.48
C ASP A 41 1.96 2.75 -9.66
N ARG A 42 2.46 3.96 -9.37
CA ARG A 42 3.68 4.15 -8.56
C ARG A 42 3.52 3.61 -7.15
N ILE A 43 2.43 3.95 -6.46
CA ILE A 43 2.22 3.52 -5.07
C ILE A 43 1.96 2.02 -4.98
N LEU A 44 1.27 1.42 -5.97
CA LEU A 44 1.08 -0.02 -6.03
C LEU A 44 2.41 -0.75 -6.17
N GLU A 45 3.32 -0.27 -7.01
CA GLU A 45 4.65 -0.87 -7.17
C GLU A 45 5.42 -0.86 -5.84
N ILE A 46 5.42 0.27 -5.13
CA ILE A 46 6.10 0.40 -3.83
C ILE A 46 5.46 -0.50 -2.77
N VAL A 47 4.14 -0.54 -2.71
CA VAL A 47 3.39 -1.37 -1.75
C VAL A 47 3.62 -2.86 -2.04
N VAL A 48 3.61 -3.27 -3.31
CA VAL A 48 3.91 -4.65 -3.71
C VAL A 48 5.32 -5.02 -3.28
N LEU A 49 6.33 -4.19 -3.55
CA LEU A 49 7.71 -4.47 -3.15
C LEU A 49 7.87 -4.56 -1.63
N ALA A 50 7.25 -3.65 -0.87
CA ALA A 50 7.29 -3.67 0.59
C ALA A 50 6.60 -4.92 1.17
N VAL A 51 5.48 -5.32 0.57
CA VAL A 51 4.74 -6.54 0.96
C VAL A 51 5.52 -7.79 0.55
N GLU A 52 6.13 -7.84 -0.62
CA GLU A 52 6.97 -8.96 -1.08
C GLU A 52 8.19 -9.16 -0.16
N ASP A 53 8.87 -8.08 0.21
CA ASP A 53 10.01 -8.09 1.14
C ASP A 53 9.58 -8.55 2.55
N GLN A 54 8.40 -8.14 3.00
CA GLN A 54 7.80 -8.58 4.25
C GLN A 54 7.41 -10.07 4.27
N LEU A 55 6.84 -10.57 3.17
CA LEU A 55 6.05 -11.80 3.20
C LEU A 55 6.67 -13.00 2.53
N GLY A 56 7.66 -12.85 1.63
CA GLY A 56 8.45 -13.95 1.04
C GLY A 56 7.71 -15.07 0.29
N THR A 57 6.40 -15.32 0.53
CA THR A 57 5.71 -16.56 0.15
C THR A 57 4.17 -16.50 0.30
N VAL A 58 3.47 -15.39 0.05
CA VAL A 58 1.98 -15.38 0.12
C VAL A 58 1.34 -14.73 -1.12
N GLU A 59 0.40 -15.44 -1.76
CA GLU A 59 -0.39 -14.95 -2.91
C GLU A 59 -1.46 -13.94 -2.48
N TRP A 60 -1.51 -12.78 -3.15
CA TRP A 60 -2.51 -11.73 -2.91
C TRP A 60 -3.55 -11.60 -4.02
N ARG A 61 -4.78 -11.21 -3.65
CA ARG A 61 -5.85 -10.79 -4.58
C ARG A 61 -6.17 -9.31 -4.35
N LEU A 62 -6.04 -8.50 -5.39
CA LEU A 62 -6.52 -7.13 -5.40
C LEU A 62 -8.05 -7.14 -5.48
N ALA A 63 -8.74 -6.69 -4.44
CA ALA A 63 -10.18 -6.47 -4.47
C ALA A 63 -10.43 -4.96 -4.66
N ALA A 64 -10.76 -4.55 -5.88
CA ALA A 64 -11.34 -3.24 -6.12
C ALA A 64 -12.84 -3.36 -5.81
N ASP A 65 -13.29 -2.66 -4.76
CA ASP A 65 -14.70 -2.62 -4.37
C ASP A 65 -15.51 -1.92 -5.48
N PRO A 66 -16.47 -2.60 -6.15
CA PRO A 66 -17.29 -1.97 -7.16
C PRO A 66 -18.46 -1.27 -6.46
N LYS A 67 -18.44 0.06 -6.49
CA LYS A 67 -19.58 0.87 -6.07
C LYS A 67 -20.51 1.17 -7.24
#